data_AF-A0A5K8A8A6-F1
#
_entry.id   AF-A0A5K8A8A6-F1
#
_cell.length_a   1.000
_cell.length_b   1.000
_cell.length_c   1.000
_cell.angle_alpha   90.00
_cell.angle_beta   90.00
_cell.angle_gamma   90.00
#
_symmetry.space_group_name_H-M   'P 1'
#
loop_
_entity.id
_entity.type
_entity.pdbx_description
1 polymer ?
#
loop_
_entity_poly.entity_id
_entity_poly.type
_entity_poly.pdbx_seq_one_letter_code
_entity_poly.pdbx_strand_id
1 'polypeptide(L)'
;MFDCNRLEAQKLITQKQGLEISLVWDVYEVFSTDFLPTLRQVCRKSILEVDNRLGANRSFLADFPKKWSFYACMRGLKNWRPYNYGLLSFARTWSAFECGDWIRVYGEIVEEGYLGKDVNAQRIAPQKDTTNIGTWKKHQIKGRGQDLKTNQGSQNSQKGRRRAAPFALDHDELIGYSEIFGGNWVLKTFSSREGNDVKKKTGVMKITPARDVATSGETSGIMNWVILDNDLTGKMDQVFGLMRGATISGTTTDNIFILQRFSHVIDDKIFFLLPLGTIGAGGHHSLIEIATPLTLNNYIDYSVGCYGTLFPKNYQSNPATRGGAEAIKRILQAYDRRGMANLILCYYNAKKLEGCYVAEQSEWHKWLYAFKADQSLLQRFTNVPPYPSKEYIKQFAIDSGLTIR
;
A
#
# COMPACT_ATOMS: atom_id res chain seq x y z
N MET A 1 -8.21 -11.68 -28.44
CA MET A 1 -8.75 -11.96 -27.10
C MET A 1 -9.75 -13.08 -27.23
N PHE A 2 -9.78 -14.00 -26.27
CA PHE A 2 -10.75 -15.09 -26.21
C PHE A 2 -11.68 -14.93 -24.99
N ASP A 3 -12.85 -15.55 -25.07
CA ASP A 3 -13.90 -15.52 -24.06
C ASP A 3 -13.71 -16.64 -23.02
N CYS A 4 -13.79 -16.31 -21.73
CA CYS A 4 -13.63 -17.25 -20.60
C CYS A 4 -14.88 -17.26 -19.72
N ASN A 5 -15.28 -18.46 -19.28
CA ASN A 5 -16.46 -18.61 -18.43
C ASN A 5 -16.20 -18.12 -16.99
N ARG A 6 -17.28 -17.96 -16.21
CA ARG A 6 -17.27 -17.53 -14.80
C ARG A 6 -16.22 -18.22 -13.92
N LEU A 7 -15.98 -19.52 -14.11
CA LEU A 7 -15.06 -20.30 -13.26
C LEU A 7 -13.60 -20.05 -13.64
N GLU A 8 -13.29 -19.84 -14.92
CA GLU A 8 -11.97 -19.37 -15.38
C GLU A 8 -11.73 -17.92 -14.97
N ALA A 9 -12.69 -17.03 -15.22
CA ALA A 9 -12.61 -15.62 -14.83
C ALA A 9 -12.31 -15.48 -13.32
N GLN A 10 -13.00 -16.23 -12.47
CA GLN A 10 -12.75 -16.22 -11.03
C GLN A 10 -11.36 -16.74 -10.63
N LYS A 11 -10.77 -17.68 -11.39
CA LYS A 11 -9.38 -18.14 -11.17
C LYS A 11 -8.38 -17.06 -11.57
N LEU A 12 -8.56 -16.44 -12.75
CA LEU A 12 -7.69 -15.39 -13.28
C LEU A 12 -7.69 -14.14 -12.39
N ILE A 13 -8.87 -13.71 -11.91
CA ILE A 13 -9.00 -12.62 -10.91
C ILE A 13 -8.19 -12.96 -9.64
N THR A 14 -8.38 -14.15 -9.06
CA THR A 14 -7.66 -14.56 -7.84
C THR A 14 -6.15 -14.65 -8.06
N GLN A 15 -5.70 -15.13 -9.22
CA GLN A 15 -4.28 -15.17 -9.60
C GLN A 15 -3.71 -13.76 -9.75
N LYS A 16 -4.42 -12.84 -10.41
CA LYS A 16 -4.02 -11.44 -10.58
C LYS A 16 -3.91 -10.70 -9.25
N GLN A 17 -4.95 -10.80 -8.40
CA GLN A 17 -4.96 -10.22 -7.06
C GLN A 17 -3.82 -10.77 -6.20
N GLY A 18 -3.54 -12.08 -6.27
CA GLY A 18 -2.39 -12.68 -5.60
C GLY A 18 -1.05 -12.12 -6.10
N LEU A 19 -0.89 -11.91 -7.41
CA LEU A 19 0.31 -11.29 -7.99
C LEU A 19 0.47 -9.82 -7.58
N GLU A 20 -0.60 -9.02 -7.58
CA GLU A 20 -0.55 -7.62 -7.11
C GLU A 20 -0.13 -7.53 -5.64
N ILE A 21 -0.69 -8.39 -4.78
CA ILE A 21 -0.40 -8.40 -3.35
C ILE A 21 1.04 -8.85 -3.07
N SER A 22 1.52 -9.92 -3.71
CA SER A 22 2.94 -10.32 -3.56
C SER A 22 3.90 -9.27 -4.12
N LEU A 23 3.54 -8.57 -5.22
CA LEU A 23 4.33 -7.48 -5.78
C LEU A 23 4.51 -6.31 -4.80
N VAL A 24 3.43 -5.84 -4.16
CA VAL A 24 3.53 -4.72 -3.20
C VAL A 24 4.33 -5.09 -1.95
N TRP A 25 4.27 -6.35 -1.52
CA TRP A 25 5.09 -6.87 -0.42
C TRP A 25 6.58 -6.98 -0.80
N ASP A 26 6.92 -7.54 -1.96
CA ASP A 26 8.31 -7.61 -2.43
C ASP A 26 8.93 -6.20 -2.60
N VAL A 27 8.13 -5.20 -3.04
CA VAL A 27 8.55 -3.79 -3.09
C VAL A 27 8.68 -3.18 -1.69
N TYR A 28 7.79 -3.49 -0.76
CA TYR A 28 7.85 -3.05 0.64
C TYR A 28 9.11 -3.54 1.36
N GLU A 29 9.55 -4.78 1.11
CA GLU A 29 10.79 -5.32 1.68
C GLU A 29 12.00 -4.46 1.27
N VAL A 30 12.13 -4.10 -0.01
CA VAL A 30 13.23 -3.23 -0.48
C VAL A 30 13.16 -1.81 0.13
N PHE A 31 11.96 -1.26 0.35
CA PHE A 31 11.82 0.00 1.10
C PHE A 31 12.18 -0.14 2.58
N SER A 32 12.06 -1.33 3.15
CA SER A 32 12.41 -1.64 4.54
C SER A 32 13.90 -1.95 4.75
N THR A 33 14.61 -2.39 3.70
CA THR A 33 16.06 -2.65 3.72
C THR A 33 16.88 -1.48 3.19
N ASP A 34 16.77 -1.19 1.88
CA ASP A 34 17.71 -0.36 1.14
C ASP A 34 17.42 1.14 1.28
N PHE A 35 16.13 1.51 1.38
CA PHE A 35 15.70 2.91 1.40
C PHE A 35 15.39 3.46 2.80
N LEU A 36 15.26 2.59 3.80
CA LEU A 36 14.84 2.96 5.15
C LEU A 36 15.70 4.03 5.84
N PRO A 37 17.05 4.08 5.67
CA PRO A 37 17.85 5.17 6.21
C PRO A 37 17.43 6.55 5.68
N THR A 38 17.19 6.66 4.37
CA THR A 38 16.75 7.88 3.70
C THR A 38 15.32 8.26 4.13
N LEU A 39 14.41 7.29 4.20
CA LEU A 39 13.04 7.52 4.72
C LEU A 39 13.06 8.11 6.14
N ARG A 40 13.87 7.54 7.04
CA ARG A 40 14.05 8.03 8.42
C ARG A 40 14.67 9.44 8.46
N GLN A 41 15.61 9.74 7.56
CA GLN A 41 16.19 11.08 7.45
C GLN A 41 15.15 12.12 7.02
N VAL A 42 14.29 11.78 6.06
CA VAL A 42 13.18 12.63 5.59
C VAL A 42 12.17 12.84 6.71
N CYS A 43 11.75 11.77 7.38
CA CYS A 43 10.87 11.85 8.55
C CYS A 43 11.43 12.79 9.62
N ARG A 44 12.72 12.68 9.95
CA ARG A 44 13.38 13.58 10.91
C ARG A 44 13.45 15.03 10.42
N LYS A 45 13.60 15.28 9.12
CA LYS A 45 13.58 16.63 8.53
C LYS A 45 12.17 17.23 8.54
N SER A 46 11.14 16.46 8.25
CA SER A 46 9.75 16.92 8.31
C SER A 46 9.25 17.09 9.75
N ILE A 47 9.67 16.26 10.71
CA ILE A 47 9.47 16.52 12.15
C ILE A 47 10.10 17.84 12.58
N LEU A 48 11.33 18.14 12.14
CA LEU A 48 11.99 19.41 12.46
C LEU A 48 11.33 20.63 11.80
N GLU A 49 10.81 20.51 10.57
CA GLU A 49 10.03 21.61 9.98
C GLU A 49 8.70 21.83 10.72
N VAL A 50 8.01 20.75 11.09
CA VAL A 50 6.81 20.81 11.92
C VAL A 50 7.14 21.53 13.24
N ASP A 51 8.12 21.04 14.01
CA ASP A 51 8.61 21.67 15.26
C ASP A 51 8.86 23.19 15.12
N ASN A 52 9.72 23.58 14.17
CA ASN A 52 10.10 24.97 13.95
C ASN A 52 8.90 25.89 13.63
N ARG A 53 7.80 25.36 13.09
CA ARG A 53 6.55 26.09 12.84
C ARG A 53 5.55 25.96 14.01
N LEU A 54 5.58 24.86 14.77
CA LEU A 54 4.72 24.59 15.92
C LEU A 54 5.11 25.34 17.20
N GLY A 55 6.35 25.80 17.32
CA GLY A 55 6.86 26.48 18.52
C GLY A 55 6.04 27.69 19.02
N ALA A 56 5.09 28.19 18.22
CA ALA A 56 4.15 29.26 18.58
C ALA A 56 2.70 28.81 18.87
N ASN A 57 2.27 27.59 18.52
CA ASN A 57 0.83 27.24 18.49
C ASN A 57 0.40 26.19 19.53
N ARG A 58 -0.30 26.64 20.58
CA ARG A 58 -0.79 25.77 21.66
C ARG A 58 -1.98 24.87 21.30
N SER A 59 -2.84 25.22 20.33
CA SER A 59 -4.02 24.40 20.02
C SER A 59 -3.62 23.09 19.33
N PHE A 60 -2.74 23.18 18.34
CA PHE A 60 -2.19 22.03 17.64
C PHE A 60 -1.61 20.99 18.62
N LEU A 61 -0.81 21.43 19.60
CA LEU A 61 -0.18 20.53 20.57
C LEU A 61 -1.19 19.79 21.48
N ALA A 62 -2.40 20.32 21.65
CA ALA A 62 -3.49 19.69 22.42
C ALA A 62 -4.31 18.68 21.59
N ASP A 63 -4.32 18.82 20.27
CA ASP A 63 -5.08 17.97 19.36
C ASP A 63 -4.20 16.89 18.70
N PHE A 64 -2.91 17.16 18.49
CA PHE A 64 -1.97 16.28 17.79
C PHE A 64 -1.92 14.84 18.35
N PRO A 65 -1.79 14.60 19.67
CA PRO A 65 -1.80 13.25 20.22
C PRO A 65 -3.16 12.55 20.15
N LYS A 66 -4.26 13.28 19.91
CA LYS A 66 -5.61 12.70 19.78
C LYS A 66 -5.90 12.35 18.33
N LYS A 67 -5.73 13.32 17.43
CA LYS A 67 -6.11 13.22 16.02
C LYS A 67 -5.36 12.09 15.33
N TRP A 68 -4.03 12.11 15.40
CA TRP A 68 -3.18 11.18 14.67
C TRP A 68 -2.93 9.85 15.42
N SER A 69 -3.60 9.62 16.56
CA SER A 69 -3.41 8.44 17.44
C SER A 69 -3.68 7.07 16.81
N PHE A 70 -4.32 7.02 15.64
CA PHE A 70 -4.60 5.78 14.91
C PHE A 70 -3.43 5.33 14.02
N TYR A 71 -2.53 6.23 13.63
CA TYR A 71 -1.36 5.90 12.81
C TYR A 71 -0.32 5.08 13.58
N ALA A 72 0.34 4.14 12.91
CA ALA A 72 1.36 3.27 13.48
C ALA A 72 2.55 4.07 14.02
N CYS A 73 2.99 5.11 13.31
CA CYS A 73 4.08 6.00 13.74
C CYS A 73 3.79 6.74 15.06
N MET A 74 2.51 6.83 15.45
CA MET A 74 2.05 7.47 16.69
C MET A 74 1.85 6.47 17.85
N ARG A 75 2.04 5.16 17.62
CA ARG A 75 1.99 4.15 18.68
C ARG A 75 3.11 4.40 19.69
N GLY A 76 2.80 4.27 20.98
CA GLY A 76 3.70 4.63 22.08
C GLY A 76 3.65 6.12 22.50
N LEU A 77 3.18 7.03 21.65
CA LEU A 77 3.15 8.48 21.95
C LEU A 77 1.95 8.93 22.83
N LYS A 78 1.09 8.02 23.31
CA LYS A 78 -0.12 8.38 24.07
C LYS A 78 0.14 9.18 25.36
N ASN A 79 1.35 9.10 25.92
CA ASN A 79 1.79 9.87 27.09
C ASN A 79 2.89 10.91 26.74
N TRP A 80 3.16 11.17 25.46
CA TRP A 80 4.19 12.10 25.01
C TRP A 80 3.79 13.54 25.30
N ARG A 81 4.67 14.28 26.01
CA ARG A 81 4.60 15.74 26.08
C ARG A 81 5.31 16.32 24.85
N PRO A 82 4.85 17.45 24.29
CA PRO A 82 5.35 18.01 23.03
C PRO A 82 6.77 18.56 23.15
N TYR A 83 7.76 17.65 23.11
CA TYR A 83 9.18 17.93 23.04
C TYR A 83 9.81 16.99 22.02
N ASN A 84 10.34 17.57 20.96
CA ASN A 84 10.55 16.90 19.67
C ASN A 84 11.65 15.84 19.72
N TYR A 85 12.53 15.90 20.71
CA TYR A 85 13.45 14.82 21.09
C TYR A 85 12.79 13.44 21.18
N GLY A 86 11.53 13.34 21.63
CA GLY A 86 10.79 12.07 21.63
C GLY A 86 10.53 11.57 20.22
N LEU A 87 9.80 12.34 19.42
CA LEU A 87 9.43 12.00 18.04
C LEU A 87 10.66 11.77 17.14
N LEU A 88 11.72 12.59 17.31
CA LEU A 88 13.02 12.45 16.64
C LEU A 88 13.86 11.26 17.13
N SER A 89 13.49 10.63 18.24
CA SER A 89 14.05 9.36 18.69
C SER A 89 13.29 8.19 18.03
N PHE A 90 11.95 8.18 18.09
CA PHE A 90 11.12 7.16 17.44
C PHE A 90 11.32 7.11 15.91
N ALA A 91 11.52 8.26 15.27
CA ALA A 91 11.87 8.32 13.83
C ALA A 91 13.24 7.72 13.47
N ARG A 92 14.03 7.26 14.44
CA ARG A 92 15.24 6.42 14.20
C ARG A 92 14.92 4.93 14.17
N THR A 93 13.84 4.51 14.83
CA THR A 93 13.42 3.11 14.95
C THR A 93 12.29 2.72 14.00
N TRP A 94 11.50 3.67 13.53
CA TRP A 94 10.39 3.46 12.57
C TRP A 94 10.76 2.56 11.39
N SER A 95 9.88 1.62 11.06
CA SER A 95 9.85 0.83 9.83
C SER A 95 9.52 1.69 8.60
N ALA A 96 9.59 1.13 7.39
CA ALA A 96 9.13 1.81 6.19
C ALA A 96 7.63 2.13 6.27
N PHE A 97 6.82 1.25 6.90
CA PHE A 97 5.39 1.49 7.12
C PHE A 97 5.14 2.70 8.04
N GLU A 98 5.86 2.80 9.16
CA GLU A 98 5.77 3.96 10.06
C GLU A 98 6.30 5.26 9.42
N CYS A 99 7.31 5.17 8.55
CA CYS A 99 7.74 6.32 7.74
C CYS A 99 6.63 6.75 6.75
N GLY A 100 5.96 5.80 6.11
CA GLY A 100 4.79 6.05 5.25
C GLY A 100 3.62 6.68 6.01
N ASP A 101 3.34 6.21 7.24
CA ASP A 101 2.34 6.80 8.12
C ASP A 101 2.65 8.24 8.52
N TRP A 102 3.91 8.52 8.90
CA TRP A 102 4.34 9.88 9.21
C TRP A 102 4.22 10.82 8.00
N ILE A 103 4.43 10.29 6.78
CA ILE A 103 4.21 11.03 5.53
C ILE A 103 2.75 11.45 5.37
N ARG A 104 1.77 10.59 5.73
CA ARG A 104 0.35 10.97 5.73
C ARG A 104 0.06 12.04 6.79
N VAL A 105 0.55 11.83 8.01
CA VAL A 105 0.40 12.78 9.14
C VAL A 105 0.92 14.17 8.75
N TYR A 106 2.11 14.24 8.13
CA TYR A 106 2.65 15.53 7.67
C TYR A 106 1.82 16.15 6.54
N GLY A 107 1.28 15.34 5.60
CA GLY A 107 0.34 15.82 4.59
C GLY A 107 -0.87 16.53 5.20
N GLU A 108 -1.58 15.85 6.11
CA GLU A 108 -2.73 16.42 6.85
C GLU A 108 -2.35 17.71 7.62
N ILE A 109 -1.16 17.77 8.20
CA ILE A 109 -0.65 18.95 8.93
C ILE A 109 -0.44 20.16 8.01
N VAL A 110 -0.08 19.94 6.74
CA VAL A 110 0.07 21.00 5.74
C VAL A 110 -1.28 21.44 5.19
N GLU A 111 -2.15 20.51 4.80
CA GLU A 111 -3.45 20.83 4.20
C GLU A 111 -4.35 21.67 5.12
N GLU A 112 -4.36 21.36 6.42
CA GLU A 112 -5.14 22.12 7.41
C GLU A 112 -4.50 23.48 7.77
N GLY A 113 -3.39 23.83 7.13
CA GLY A 113 -2.79 25.16 7.22
C GLY A 113 -2.08 25.45 8.54
N TYR A 114 -1.79 24.42 9.36
CA TYR A 114 -1.04 24.59 10.61
C TYR A 114 0.40 25.07 10.36
N LEU A 115 0.95 24.81 9.17
CA LEU A 115 2.25 25.34 8.73
C LEU A 115 2.14 26.73 8.07
N GLY A 116 0.95 27.33 8.07
CA GLY A 116 0.55 28.49 7.27
C GLY A 116 0.04 28.10 5.87
N LYS A 117 -0.86 28.91 5.30
CA LYS A 117 -1.22 28.79 3.87
C LYS A 117 -0.04 29.25 3.01
N ASP A 118 0.76 28.30 2.53
CA ASP A 118 1.86 28.59 1.62
C ASP A 118 1.31 29.11 0.29
N VAL A 119 1.43 30.42 0.06
CA VAL A 119 0.79 31.11 -1.08
C VAL A 119 1.32 30.60 -2.43
N ASN A 120 2.53 30.01 -2.45
CA ASN A 120 3.14 29.44 -3.65
C ASN A 120 2.63 28.02 -3.98
N ALA A 121 1.93 27.34 -3.07
CA ALA A 121 1.43 25.98 -3.28
C ALA A 121 0.29 25.89 -4.32
N GLN A 122 -0.27 27.02 -4.77
CA GLN A 122 -1.36 27.07 -5.75
C GLN A 122 -1.02 26.51 -7.15
N ARG A 123 0.25 26.14 -7.43
CA ARG A 123 0.69 25.65 -8.74
C ARG A 123 0.47 24.17 -9.03
N ILE A 124 0.04 23.35 -8.06
CA ILE A 124 -0.29 21.92 -8.30
C ILE A 124 -1.65 21.51 -7.70
N ALA A 125 -2.54 22.47 -7.49
CA ALA A 125 -3.96 22.14 -7.35
C ALA A 125 -4.52 21.87 -8.75
N PRO A 126 -5.07 20.67 -9.05
CA PRO A 126 -5.95 20.54 -10.21
C PRO A 126 -7.12 21.53 -10.03
N GLN A 127 -7.61 22.12 -11.12
CA GLN A 127 -8.76 23.02 -11.04
C GLN A 127 -9.91 22.34 -10.32
N LYS A 128 -10.56 23.04 -9.39
CA LYS A 128 -11.80 22.57 -8.75
C LYS A 128 -12.92 22.52 -9.78
N ASP A 129 -12.96 21.42 -10.53
CA ASP A 129 -14.21 20.94 -11.09
C ASP A 129 -15.19 20.71 -9.92
N THR A 130 -16.38 21.27 -10.02
CA THR A 130 -17.39 21.22 -8.96
C THR A 130 -18.20 19.92 -8.95
N THR A 131 -17.88 18.97 -9.83
CA THR A 131 -18.36 17.59 -9.73
C THR A 131 -17.80 16.91 -8.47
N ASN A 132 -18.69 16.46 -7.58
CA ASN A 132 -18.31 15.77 -6.34
C ASN A 132 -17.85 14.32 -6.60
N ILE A 133 -16.68 14.16 -7.22
CA ILE A 133 -16.01 12.87 -7.45
C ILE A 133 -15.29 12.45 -6.15
N GLY A 134 -16.07 12.09 -5.13
CA GLY A 134 -15.59 11.75 -3.79
C GLY A 134 -16.68 11.15 -2.92
N THR A 135 -17.15 9.95 -3.29
CA THR A 135 -18.38 9.38 -2.72
C THR A 135 -18.09 8.27 -1.71
N TRP A 136 -18.06 8.62 -0.43
CA TRP A 136 -17.73 7.70 0.66
C TRP A 136 -18.93 7.38 1.54
N LYS A 137 -19.06 6.13 2.00
CA LYS A 137 -19.88 5.77 3.17
C LYS A 137 -19.10 4.85 4.10
N LYS A 138 -18.69 5.37 5.26
CA LYS A 138 -18.10 4.57 6.35
C LYS A 138 -19.08 3.48 6.77
N HIS A 139 -18.59 2.27 7.06
CA HIS A 139 -19.42 1.19 7.57
C HIS A 139 -20.06 1.59 8.92
N GLN A 140 -21.36 1.90 8.91
CA GLN A 140 -22.18 1.90 10.13
C GLN A 140 -22.43 0.44 10.54
N ILE A 141 -21.44 -0.15 11.23
CA ILE A 141 -21.64 -1.38 11.99
C ILE A 141 -22.61 -1.02 13.13
N LYS A 142 -23.92 -1.24 12.90
CA LYS A 142 -24.91 -1.23 13.98
C LYS A 142 -24.47 -2.28 14.99
N GLY A 143 -23.97 -1.83 16.14
CA GLY A 143 -23.36 -2.72 17.13
C GLY A 143 -24.36 -3.78 17.57
N ARG A 144 -23.92 -5.04 17.59
CA ARG A 144 -24.57 -6.10 18.38
C ARG A 144 -24.31 -5.84 19.86
N GLY A 145 -24.95 -4.80 20.39
CA GLY A 145 -24.95 -4.48 21.80
C GLY A 145 -25.87 -5.44 22.54
N GLN A 146 -25.34 -6.05 23.60
CA GLN A 146 -26.08 -6.64 24.72
C GLN A 146 -27.10 -7.73 24.35
N ASP A 147 -26.68 -8.99 24.46
CA ASP A 147 -27.33 -9.84 25.46
C ASP A 147 -26.41 -10.95 25.99
N LEU A 148 -26.26 -10.99 27.32
CA LEU A 148 -25.82 -12.10 28.19
C LEU A 148 -25.32 -11.53 29.53
N LYS A 149 -26.26 -11.33 30.47
CA LYS A 149 -25.93 -11.31 31.90
C LYS A 149 -25.89 -12.74 32.41
N THR A 150 -24.75 -13.19 32.92
CA THR A 150 -24.67 -14.42 33.73
C THR A 150 -23.90 -14.15 35.02
N ASN A 151 -24.46 -14.60 36.14
CA ASN A 151 -23.88 -14.43 37.46
C ASN A 151 -22.69 -15.38 37.65
N GLN A 152 -21.59 -14.89 38.23
CA GLN A 152 -20.71 -15.72 39.06
C GLN A 152 -20.40 -14.98 40.36
N GLY A 153 -20.49 -15.71 41.47
CA GLY A 153 -20.33 -15.16 42.81
C GLY A 153 -18.94 -15.37 43.39
N SER A 154 -18.71 -14.71 44.53
CA SER A 154 -17.56 -14.88 45.42
C SER A 154 -17.12 -16.33 45.63
N GLN A 155 -15.79 -16.55 45.64
CA GLN A 155 -15.15 -17.24 46.77
C GLN A 155 -13.67 -16.84 46.94
N ASN A 156 -13.17 -16.96 48.18
CA ASN A 156 -11.81 -16.57 48.58
C ASN A 156 -10.79 -17.71 48.44
N SER A 157 -9.51 -17.37 48.23
CA SER A 157 -8.38 -18.13 48.78
C SER A 157 -7.14 -17.23 48.98
N GLN A 158 -6.07 -17.75 49.59
CA GLN A 158 -5.08 -16.93 50.31
C GLN A 158 -3.62 -17.00 49.79
N LYS A 159 -2.87 -15.92 50.07
CA LYS A 159 -1.42 -15.87 50.41
C LYS A 159 -0.38 -16.49 49.46
N GLY A 160 0.59 -15.67 49.03
CA GLY A 160 1.87 -16.14 48.49
C GLY A 160 2.94 -15.04 48.39
N ARG A 161 3.70 -14.78 49.46
CA ARG A 161 4.90 -13.90 49.41
C ARG A 161 6.15 -14.74 49.10
N ARG A 162 7.01 -14.26 48.21
CA ARG A 162 8.49 -14.32 48.35
C ARG A 162 9.17 -13.26 47.46
N ARG A 163 10.37 -12.82 47.86
CA ARG A 163 11.27 -11.91 47.13
C ARG A 163 12.54 -12.67 46.76
N ALA A 164 13.13 -12.34 45.62
CA ALA A 164 14.58 -12.43 45.37
C ALA A 164 14.94 -11.43 44.25
N ALA A 165 16.19 -10.98 44.21
CA ALA A 165 16.75 -10.10 43.19
C ALA A 165 18.24 -10.47 42.93
N PRO A 166 19.09 -9.62 42.33
CA PRO A 166 19.57 -9.81 40.96
C PRO A 166 21.07 -10.17 40.86
N PHE A 167 21.56 -10.41 39.63
CA PHE A 167 22.99 -10.50 39.32
C PHE A 167 23.33 -9.99 37.90
N ALA A 168 24.59 -9.58 37.73
CA ALA A 168 25.36 -9.30 36.50
C ALA A 168 26.83 -9.71 36.80
N LEU A 169 27.93 -9.47 36.05
CA LEU A 169 28.37 -8.53 34.99
C LEU A 169 29.40 -9.32 34.12
N ASP A 170 30.15 -8.83 33.12
CA ASP A 170 29.99 -7.96 31.93
C ASP A 170 31.31 -8.13 31.09
N HIS A 171 31.42 -7.54 29.88
CA HIS A 171 32.68 -7.43 29.06
C HIS A 171 33.26 -8.76 28.46
N ASP A 172 34.03 -8.82 27.34
CA ASP A 172 34.42 -7.85 26.29
C ASP A 172 34.92 -8.52 24.97
N GLU A 173 35.19 -7.66 23.97
CA GLU A 173 36.09 -7.69 22.77
C GLU A 173 37.25 -8.76 22.63
N LEU A 174 37.87 -9.07 21.46
CA LEU A 174 37.87 -8.57 20.04
C LEU A 174 38.50 -9.62 19.04
N ILE A 175 38.20 -9.48 17.73
CA ILE A 175 38.93 -9.90 16.49
C ILE A 175 39.31 -11.40 16.20
N GLY A 176 38.97 -11.84 14.97
CA GLY A 176 39.62 -12.95 14.24
C GLY A 176 39.04 -13.14 12.81
N TYR A 177 39.88 -13.21 11.76
CA TYR A 177 39.46 -13.32 10.35
C TYR A 177 39.64 -14.73 9.77
N SER A 178 38.60 -15.30 9.14
CA SER A 178 38.70 -16.25 8.02
C SER A 178 37.35 -16.42 7.30
N GLU A 179 37.37 -16.95 6.07
CA GLU A 179 36.20 -17.06 5.18
C GLU A 179 35.51 -18.45 5.20
N ILE A 180 34.52 -18.61 4.31
CA ILE A 180 33.92 -19.85 3.77
C ILE A 180 32.62 -20.36 4.45
N PHE A 181 31.55 -20.32 3.64
CA PHE A 181 30.28 -21.07 3.66
C PHE A 181 29.93 -21.96 4.86
N GLY A 182 28.90 -21.55 5.62
CA GLY A 182 28.05 -22.45 6.40
C GLY A 182 27.48 -21.83 7.67
N GLY A 183 26.16 -21.57 7.71
CA GLY A 183 25.51 -21.00 8.90
C GLY A 183 24.00 -21.22 8.92
N ASN A 184 23.51 -21.99 9.91
CA ASN A 184 22.08 -22.21 10.12
C ASN A 184 21.49 -21.09 11.00
N TRP A 185 20.40 -20.46 10.54
CA TRP A 185 19.59 -19.59 11.40
C TRP A 185 18.59 -20.43 12.20
N VAL A 186 18.85 -20.60 13.49
CA VAL A 186 17.97 -21.34 14.41
C VAL A 186 16.75 -20.49 14.75
N LEU A 187 15.58 -20.92 14.29
CA LEU A 187 14.31 -20.29 14.65
C LEU A 187 13.93 -20.63 16.11
N LYS A 188 13.68 -19.62 16.95
CA LYS A 188 12.92 -19.82 18.20
C LYS A 188 11.43 -19.95 17.86
N THR A 189 10.98 -21.17 17.64
CA THR A 189 9.55 -21.47 17.45
C THR A 189 8.79 -21.38 18.78
N PHE A 190 7.66 -20.66 18.79
CA PHE A 190 6.58 -20.97 19.71
C PHE A 190 5.95 -22.30 19.29
N SER A 191 5.63 -23.18 20.24
CA SER A 191 5.18 -24.54 19.95
C SER A 191 3.67 -24.71 20.09
N SER A 192 3.08 -25.35 19.08
CA SER A 192 1.89 -26.18 19.19
C SER A 192 2.12 -27.45 18.34
N ARG A 193 1.45 -28.55 18.69
CA ARG A 193 1.81 -29.91 18.27
C ARG A 193 1.33 -30.28 16.85
N GLU A 194 1.80 -31.46 16.43
CA GLU A 194 1.43 -32.24 15.22
C GLU A 194 2.12 -31.74 13.93
N GLY A 195 2.53 -32.60 12.99
CA GLY A 195 2.55 -34.07 12.94
C GLY A 195 3.21 -34.50 11.62
N ASN A 196 3.97 -35.60 11.58
CA ASN A 196 4.76 -35.94 10.39
C ASN A 196 3.89 -36.35 9.19
N ASP A 197 4.18 -35.80 8.00
CA ASP A 197 4.62 -36.66 6.88
C ASP A 197 5.41 -35.90 5.80
N VAL A 198 6.14 -36.63 4.95
CA VAL A 198 7.13 -36.12 3.99
C VAL A 198 6.61 -36.11 2.55
N LYS A 199 6.71 -34.98 1.84
CA LYS A 199 6.82 -34.96 0.37
C LYS A 199 7.54 -33.74 -0.22
N LYS A 200 8.60 -34.05 -0.98
CA LYS A 200 9.30 -33.31 -2.07
C LYS A 200 9.21 -31.76 -2.10
N LYS A 201 10.37 -31.13 -1.97
CA LYS A 201 10.60 -29.71 -2.35
C LYS A 201 10.28 -29.50 -3.84
N THR A 202 9.33 -28.62 -4.13
CA THR A 202 9.32 -27.81 -5.35
C THR A 202 9.38 -26.34 -4.94
N GLY A 203 9.93 -25.46 -5.79
CA GLY A 203 10.13 -24.04 -5.51
C GLY A 203 8.84 -23.20 -5.54
N VAL A 204 7.73 -23.72 -5.00
CA VAL A 204 6.48 -22.97 -4.87
C VAL A 204 6.62 -22.00 -3.70
N MET A 205 6.98 -20.77 -4.03
CA MET A 205 6.69 -19.60 -3.19
C MET A 205 5.21 -19.70 -2.79
N LYS A 206 4.92 -19.91 -1.51
CA LYS A 206 3.54 -20.06 -1.04
C LYS A 206 2.82 -18.74 -1.33
N ILE A 207 1.88 -18.78 -2.27
CA ILE A 207 0.85 -17.75 -2.38
C ILE A 207 -0.02 -17.91 -1.14
N THR A 208 0.38 -17.23 -0.06
CA THR A 208 -0.45 -17.00 1.13
C THR A 208 -1.82 -16.52 0.66
N PRO A 209 -2.94 -16.87 1.31
CA PRO A 209 -4.25 -16.34 0.94
C PRO A 209 -4.20 -14.81 0.98
N ALA A 210 -4.05 -14.20 -0.19
CA ALA A 210 -3.48 -12.86 -0.27
C ALA A 210 -4.44 -11.81 0.31
N ARG A 211 -5.73 -12.09 0.16
CA ARG A 211 -6.83 -11.44 0.86
C ARG A 211 -6.61 -11.43 2.37
N ASP A 212 -6.32 -12.56 3.01
CA ASP A 212 -6.22 -12.67 4.46
C ASP A 212 -5.08 -11.79 5.01
N VAL A 213 -3.97 -11.63 4.25
CA VAL A 213 -2.92 -10.66 4.60
C VAL A 213 -3.45 -9.22 4.45
N ALA A 214 -4.05 -8.88 3.31
CA ALA A 214 -4.59 -7.55 3.04
C ALA A 214 -5.78 -7.15 3.92
N THR A 215 -6.48 -8.10 4.55
CA THR A 215 -7.68 -7.86 5.39
C THR A 215 -7.53 -8.22 6.87
N SER A 216 -6.39 -8.75 7.32
CA SER A 216 -6.14 -9.01 8.76
C SER A 216 -5.55 -7.83 9.52
N GLY A 217 -4.98 -6.84 8.82
CA GLY A 217 -4.56 -5.58 9.43
C GLY A 217 -5.75 -4.76 9.91
N GLU A 218 -5.77 -4.36 11.18
CA GLU A 218 -6.81 -3.51 11.79
C GLU A 218 -7.05 -2.18 11.03
N THR A 219 -6.04 -1.71 10.29
CA THR A 219 -6.04 -0.48 9.50
C THR A 219 -6.48 -0.66 8.04
N SER A 220 -6.72 -1.90 7.58
CA SER A 220 -7.06 -2.23 6.18
C SER A 220 -8.21 -1.36 5.67
N GLY A 221 -7.95 -0.56 4.62
CA GLY A 221 -8.93 0.36 4.05
C GLY A 221 -10.13 -0.39 3.48
N ILE A 222 -9.84 -1.52 2.84
CA ILE A 222 -10.79 -2.47 2.24
C ILE A 222 -11.82 -3.00 3.24
N MET A 223 -11.45 -3.08 4.53
CA MET A 223 -12.33 -3.57 5.61
C MET A 223 -13.18 -2.47 6.27
N ASN A 224 -12.81 -1.19 6.08
CA ASN A 224 -13.42 -0.05 6.76
C ASN A 224 -14.35 0.79 5.86
N TRP A 225 -14.15 0.73 4.54
CA TRP A 225 -14.83 1.58 3.55
C TRP A 225 -15.58 0.75 2.51
N VAL A 226 -16.69 1.32 2.01
CA VAL A 226 -17.45 0.77 0.88
C VAL A 226 -17.25 1.67 -0.32
N ILE A 227 -16.48 1.20 -1.30
CA ILE A 227 -16.47 1.76 -2.66
C ILE A 227 -17.90 1.71 -3.20
N LEU A 228 -18.42 2.85 -3.67
CA LEU A 228 -19.75 2.90 -4.26
C LEU A 228 -19.73 2.44 -5.73
N ASP A 229 -20.86 1.94 -6.22
CA ASP A 229 -21.03 1.44 -7.59
C ASP A 229 -20.50 2.40 -8.68
N ASN A 230 -20.64 3.72 -8.49
CA ASN A 230 -20.23 4.73 -9.46
C ASN A 230 -18.76 5.19 -9.36
N ASP A 231 -17.98 4.66 -8.42
CA ASP A 231 -16.57 5.06 -8.25
C ASP A 231 -15.71 4.68 -9.47
N LEU A 232 -14.84 5.61 -9.92
CA LEU A 232 -14.02 5.39 -11.12
C LEU A 232 -13.01 4.25 -10.91
N THR A 233 -12.34 4.23 -9.76
CA THR A 233 -11.37 3.19 -9.40
C THR A 233 -12.05 1.86 -9.10
N GLY A 234 -13.21 1.85 -8.44
CA GLY A 234 -14.05 0.67 -8.25
C GLY A 234 -14.47 -0.01 -9.57
N LYS A 235 -14.86 0.78 -10.57
CA LYS A 235 -15.15 0.28 -11.93
C LYS A 235 -13.89 -0.30 -12.58
N MET A 236 -12.73 0.34 -12.46
CA MET A 236 -11.46 -0.19 -12.98
C MET A 236 -11.07 -1.51 -12.29
N ASP A 237 -11.15 -1.59 -10.96
CA ASP A 237 -10.87 -2.80 -10.18
C ASP A 237 -11.78 -3.96 -10.63
N GLN A 238 -13.06 -3.68 -10.92
CA GLN A 238 -14.01 -4.65 -11.45
C GLN A 238 -13.67 -5.10 -12.87
N VAL A 239 -13.52 -4.15 -13.81
CA VAL A 239 -13.28 -4.48 -15.22
C VAL A 239 -11.94 -5.19 -15.41
N PHE A 240 -10.87 -4.76 -14.74
CA PHE A 240 -9.55 -5.37 -14.92
C PHE A 240 -9.26 -6.54 -13.96
N GLY A 241 -10.18 -6.86 -13.04
CA GLY A 241 -10.04 -7.97 -12.08
C GLY A 241 -8.97 -7.75 -11.01
N LEU A 242 -8.79 -6.51 -10.56
CA LEU A 242 -7.73 -6.09 -9.63
C LEU A 242 -8.14 -6.33 -8.17
N MET A 243 -7.21 -6.14 -7.23
CA MET A 243 -7.57 -6.01 -5.82
C MET A 243 -8.39 -4.72 -5.63
N ARG A 244 -9.59 -4.81 -5.05
CA ARG A 244 -10.36 -3.62 -4.69
C ARG A 244 -9.61 -2.77 -3.68
N GLY A 245 -9.56 -1.46 -3.90
CA GLY A 245 -8.93 -0.51 -2.99
C GLY A 245 -9.88 0.08 -1.94
N ALA A 246 -9.76 1.38 -1.70
CA ALA A 246 -10.65 2.13 -0.81
C ALA A 246 -11.45 3.24 -1.50
N THR A 247 -11.20 3.54 -2.79
CA THR A 247 -11.31 4.86 -3.47
C THR A 247 -10.07 5.74 -3.24
N ILE A 248 -9.70 6.56 -4.21
CA ILE A 248 -8.57 7.52 -4.12
C ILE A 248 -8.77 8.49 -2.94
N SER A 249 -7.83 8.47 -1.99
CA SER A 249 -7.93 9.17 -0.68
C SER A 249 -7.09 10.44 -0.54
N GLY A 250 -6.31 10.80 -1.56
CA GLY A 250 -5.27 11.83 -1.46
C GLY A 250 -3.91 11.31 -0.97
N THR A 251 -3.83 10.15 -0.30
CA THR A 251 -2.57 9.66 0.31
C THR A 251 -1.40 9.53 -0.67
N THR A 252 -1.66 9.13 -1.92
CA THR A 252 -0.59 9.04 -2.94
C THR A 252 -0.08 10.43 -3.37
N THR A 253 -0.94 11.45 -3.37
CA THR A 253 -0.55 12.84 -3.64
C THR A 253 0.18 13.49 -2.45
N ASP A 254 -0.13 13.11 -1.21
CA ASP A 254 0.64 13.53 -0.01
C ASP A 254 2.10 13.06 -0.11
N ASN A 255 2.28 11.81 -0.57
CA ASN A 255 3.60 11.25 -0.86
C ASN A 255 4.29 12.08 -1.95
N ILE A 256 3.66 12.32 -3.11
CA ILE A 256 4.23 13.17 -4.17
C ILE A 256 4.68 14.53 -3.63
N PHE A 257 3.84 15.20 -2.83
CA PHE A 257 4.13 16.49 -2.23
C PHE A 257 5.34 16.47 -1.28
N ILE A 258 5.44 15.47 -0.38
CA ILE A 258 6.62 15.34 0.50
C ILE A 258 7.89 15.02 -0.28
N LEU A 259 7.82 14.15 -1.28
CA LEU A 259 8.97 13.82 -2.13
C LEU A 259 9.48 15.05 -2.89
N GLN A 260 8.57 15.89 -3.39
CA GLN A 260 8.93 17.20 -3.97
C GLN A 260 9.56 18.15 -2.93
N ARG A 261 8.93 18.30 -1.76
CA ARG A 261 9.35 19.25 -0.70
C ARG A 261 10.71 18.89 -0.09
N PHE A 262 10.96 17.61 0.12
CA PHE A 262 12.21 17.07 0.67
C PHE A 262 13.10 16.45 -0.42
N SER A 263 12.97 16.89 -1.67
CA SER A 263 13.84 16.51 -2.80
C SER A 263 15.33 16.75 -2.54
N HIS A 264 15.67 17.79 -1.76
CA HIS A 264 17.04 18.04 -1.25
C HIS A 264 17.55 16.98 -0.25
N VAL A 265 16.73 15.99 0.09
CA VAL A 265 17.04 14.79 0.90
C VAL A 265 16.79 13.52 0.08
N ILE A 266 15.83 13.54 -0.84
CA ILE A 266 15.43 12.46 -1.73
C ILE A 266 15.68 12.87 -3.18
N ASP A 267 16.95 12.86 -3.59
CA ASP A 267 17.33 13.05 -4.99
C ASP A 267 17.29 11.71 -5.75
N ASP A 268 16.15 11.02 -5.68
CA ASP A 268 15.88 9.80 -6.46
C ASP A 268 14.36 9.60 -6.68
N LYS A 269 13.98 9.42 -7.95
CA LYS A 269 12.61 9.13 -8.38
C LYS A 269 12.07 7.78 -7.91
N ILE A 270 12.92 6.83 -7.50
CA ILE A 270 12.45 5.51 -7.02
C ILE A 270 11.51 5.63 -5.82
N PHE A 271 11.66 6.68 -5.00
CA PHE A 271 10.81 6.95 -3.85
C PHE A 271 9.38 7.33 -4.23
N PHE A 272 9.06 7.68 -5.49
CA PHE A 272 7.68 7.80 -5.95
C PHE A 272 6.91 6.46 -5.89
N LEU A 273 7.62 5.32 -5.72
CA LEU A 273 7.02 4.01 -5.45
C LEU A 273 6.89 3.68 -3.95
N LEU A 274 7.25 4.59 -3.03
CA LEU A 274 7.01 4.40 -1.60
C LEU A 274 5.51 4.14 -1.26
N PRO A 275 4.54 4.83 -1.89
CA PRO A 275 3.13 4.43 -1.88
C PRO A 275 2.87 2.95 -2.17
N LEU A 276 3.51 2.39 -3.19
CA LEU A 276 3.27 1.02 -3.65
C LEU A 276 3.62 0.02 -2.54
N GLY A 277 4.78 0.19 -1.88
CA GLY A 277 5.17 -0.62 -0.75
C GLY A 277 4.37 -0.33 0.54
N THR A 278 4.26 0.93 0.95
CA THR A 278 3.71 1.26 2.29
C THR A 278 2.18 1.28 2.37
N ILE A 279 1.50 1.59 1.27
CA ILE A 279 0.04 1.73 1.21
C ILE A 279 -0.58 0.49 0.56
N GLY A 280 0.03 -0.02 -0.51
CA GLY A 280 -0.42 -1.23 -1.21
C GLY A 280 -0.29 -2.48 -0.34
N ALA A 281 0.88 -2.73 0.27
CA ALA A 281 1.10 -3.93 1.10
C ALA A 281 0.22 -3.95 2.36
N GLY A 282 -0.16 -2.78 2.88
CA GLY A 282 -1.10 -2.66 3.99
C GLY A 282 -2.57 -2.95 3.64
N GLY A 283 -2.91 -3.13 2.35
CA GLY A 283 -4.31 -3.25 1.92
C GLY A 283 -5.12 -1.97 2.15
N HIS A 284 -4.48 -0.80 2.12
CA HIS A 284 -5.19 0.48 2.23
C HIS A 284 -5.73 0.95 0.88
N HIS A 285 -5.01 0.68 -0.22
CA HIS A 285 -5.36 1.10 -1.58
C HIS A 285 -5.05 0.01 -2.61
N SER A 286 -5.74 0.06 -3.76
CA SER A 286 -5.40 -0.79 -4.91
C SER A 286 -4.14 -0.29 -5.62
N LEU A 287 -3.53 -1.17 -6.41
CA LEU A 287 -2.35 -0.81 -7.20
C LEU A 287 -2.67 0.28 -8.23
N ILE A 288 -3.89 0.28 -8.81
CA ILE A 288 -4.33 1.32 -9.76
C ILE A 288 -4.63 2.66 -9.07
N GLU A 289 -5.16 2.67 -7.85
CA GLU A 289 -5.34 3.90 -7.04
C GLU A 289 -4.00 4.60 -6.73
N ILE A 290 -2.92 3.82 -6.61
CA ILE A 290 -1.56 4.32 -6.41
C ILE A 290 -0.93 4.74 -7.75
N ALA A 291 -1.04 3.91 -8.78
CA ALA A 291 -0.36 4.13 -10.05
C ALA A 291 -0.98 5.25 -10.91
N THR A 292 -2.29 5.50 -10.79
CA THR A 292 -3.00 6.55 -11.55
C THR A 292 -2.44 7.96 -11.26
N PRO A 293 -2.42 8.49 -10.02
CA PRO A 293 -1.88 9.82 -9.75
C PRO A 293 -0.40 9.95 -10.08
N LEU A 294 0.40 8.88 -9.95
CA LEU A 294 1.80 8.85 -10.37
C LEU A 294 1.97 8.94 -11.91
N THR A 295 1.06 8.33 -12.66
CA THR A 295 1.04 8.35 -14.13
C THR A 295 0.55 9.71 -14.66
N LEU A 296 -0.50 10.27 -14.04
CA LEU A 296 -0.99 11.63 -14.33
C LEU A 296 0.07 12.71 -14.10
N ASN A 297 0.89 12.57 -13.05
CA ASN A 297 2.02 13.46 -12.78
C ASN A 297 3.30 13.08 -13.55
N ASN A 298 3.22 12.17 -14.54
CA ASN A 298 4.31 11.79 -15.44
C ASN A 298 5.57 11.23 -14.72
N TYR A 299 5.39 10.62 -13.54
CA TYR A 299 6.48 9.94 -12.80
C TYR A 299 6.68 8.50 -13.27
N ILE A 300 5.60 7.82 -13.67
CA ILE A 300 5.59 6.44 -14.20
C ILE A 300 4.73 6.41 -15.47
N ASP A 301 4.77 5.32 -16.25
CA ASP A 301 3.95 5.13 -17.46
C ASP A 301 2.99 3.93 -17.30
N TYR A 302 2.40 3.75 -16.12
CA TYR A 302 1.78 2.47 -15.75
C TYR A 302 0.63 2.07 -16.69
N SER A 303 0.61 0.81 -17.11
CA SER A 303 -0.50 0.18 -17.84
C SER A 303 -1.01 -1.06 -17.10
N VAL A 304 -2.33 -1.22 -17.03
CA VAL A 304 -2.97 -2.13 -16.07
C VAL A 304 -2.57 -3.60 -16.26
N GLY A 305 -1.87 -4.17 -15.27
CA GLY A 305 -1.34 -5.54 -15.27
C GLY A 305 0.08 -5.68 -15.85
N CYS A 306 0.65 -4.61 -16.41
CA CYS A 306 1.98 -4.57 -17.01
C CYS A 306 2.98 -3.95 -16.03
N TYR A 307 3.22 -4.62 -14.90
CA TYR A 307 3.96 -4.10 -13.74
C TYR A 307 5.36 -3.54 -14.04
N GLY A 308 6.01 -3.92 -15.14
CA GLY A 308 7.28 -3.32 -15.57
C GLY A 308 7.17 -1.81 -15.82
N THR A 309 5.98 -1.32 -16.20
CA THR A 309 5.67 0.09 -16.47
C THR A 309 5.50 0.96 -15.21
N LEU A 310 5.53 0.36 -14.02
CA LEU A 310 5.59 1.08 -12.74
C LEU A 310 6.98 1.69 -12.49
N PHE A 311 8.04 1.26 -13.18
CA PHE A 311 9.39 1.78 -12.92
C PHE A 311 9.51 3.28 -13.34
N PRO A 312 10.20 4.15 -12.59
CA PRO A 312 10.15 5.59 -12.83
C PRO A 312 10.65 6.03 -14.22
N LYS A 313 9.90 6.96 -14.84
CA LYS A 313 10.23 7.56 -16.13
C LYS A 313 11.51 8.37 -16.07
N ASN A 314 12.38 8.16 -17.06
CA ASN A 314 13.67 8.82 -17.17
C ASN A 314 14.45 8.71 -15.84
N TYR A 315 14.42 7.52 -15.22
CA TYR A 315 15.19 7.19 -14.02
C TYR A 315 16.68 7.38 -14.31
N GLN A 316 17.34 8.19 -13.47
CA GLN A 316 18.79 8.37 -13.48
C GLN A 316 19.33 7.70 -12.21
N SER A 317 20.41 6.94 -12.36
CA SER A 317 20.90 6.06 -11.29
C SER A 317 21.67 6.83 -10.23
N ASN A 318 21.02 7.18 -9.12
CA ASN A 318 21.71 7.74 -7.95
C ASN A 318 22.57 6.64 -7.27
N PRO A 319 23.88 6.85 -7.05
CA PRO A 319 24.77 5.83 -6.47
C PRO A 319 24.37 5.32 -5.09
N ALA A 320 23.75 6.16 -4.25
CA ALA A 320 23.38 5.81 -2.88
C ALA A 320 22.19 4.83 -2.80
N THR A 321 21.38 4.75 -3.86
CA THR A 321 20.06 4.09 -3.90
C THR A 321 19.97 3.02 -5.00
N ARG A 322 20.95 2.99 -5.92
CA ARG A 322 21.07 2.05 -7.06
C ARG A 322 20.80 0.58 -6.71
N GLY A 323 21.23 0.12 -5.53
CA GLY A 323 21.03 -1.26 -5.07
C GLY A 323 19.55 -1.64 -5.01
N GLY A 324 18.80 -0.94 -4.16
CA GLY A 324 17.35 -1.09 -4.04
C GLY A 324 16.59 -0.75 -5.32
N ALA A 325 17.04 0.24 -6.10
CA ALA A 325 16.35 0.62 -7.34
C ALA A 325 16.43 -0.47 -8.41
N GLU A 326 17.60 -1.07 -8.61
CA GLU A 326 17.73 -2.24 -9.49
C GLU A 326 17.08 -3.50 -8.88
N ALA A 327 16.92 -3.59 -7.55
CA ALA A 327 16.12 -4.65 -6.92
C ALA A 327 14.62 -4.52 -7.25
N ILE A 328 14.02 -3.35 -7.03
CA ILE A 328 12.63 -3.05 -7.44
C ILE A 328 12.45 -3.32 -8.94
N LYS A 329 13.38 -2.86 -9.79
CA LYS A 329 13.31 -3.09 -11.24
C LYS A 329 13.28 -4.59 -11.60
N ARG A 330 14.10 -5.43 -10.96
CA ARG A 330 14.08 -6.89 -11.13
C ARG A 330 12.76 -7.51 -10.64
N ILE A 331 12.24 -7.03 -9.51
CA ILE A 331 10.93 -7.45 -8.96
C ILE A 331 9.82 -7.13 -9.97
N LEU A 332 9.68 -5.86 -10.38
CA LEU A 332 8.68 -5.42 -11.35
C LEU A 332 8.73 -6.24 -12.64
N GLN A 333 9.91 -6.46 -13.21
CA GLN A 333 10.10 -7.31 -14.40
C GLN A 333 9.76 -8.79 -14.17
N ALA A 334 9.95 -9.33 -12.96
CA ALA A 334 9.58 -10.70 -12.63
C ALA A 334 8.06 -10.88 -12.46
N TYR A 335 7.36 -9.87 -11.93
CA TYR A 335 5.90 -9.84 -11.90
C TYR A 335 5.30 -9.56 -13.27
N ASP A 336 5.89 -8.68 -14.09
CA ASP A 336 5.42 -8.36 -15.44
C ASP A 336 5.25 -9.63 -16.30
N ARG A 337 6.26 -10.49 -16.33
CA ARG A 337 6.22 -11.80 -17.02
C ARG A 337 5.14 -12.77 -16.50
N ARG A 338 4.60 -12.55 -15.30
CA ARG A 338 3.48 -13.31 -14.71
C ARG A 338 2.13 -12.60 -14.90
N GLY A 339 2.13 -11.27 -14.90
CA GLY A 339 0.97 -10.39 -15.05
C GLY A 339 0.41 -10.36 -16.48
N MET A 340 1.28 -10.47 -17.49
CA MET A 340 0.89 -10.53 -18.90
C MET A 340 -0.04 -11.73 -19.24
N ALA A 341 0.01 -12.81 -18.45
CA ALA A 341 -0.92 -13.95 -18.57
C ALA A 341 -2.31 -13.68 -17.94
N ASN A 342 -2.47 -12.56 -17.24
CA ASN A 342 -3.67 -12.17 -16.46
C ASN A 342 -4.23 -10.81 -16.90
N LEU A 343 -4.03 -10.46 -18.17
CA LEU A 343 -4.63 -9.29 -18.81
C LEU A 343 -6.06 -9.65 -19.22
N ILE A 344 -7.03 -9.21 -18.42
CA ILE A 344 -8.44 -9.62 -18.49
C ILE A 344 -9.39 -8.43 -18.44
N LEU A 345 -10.53 -8.55 -19.13
CA LEU A 345 -11.67 -7.64 -19.08
C LEU A 345 -12.91 -8.41 -18.61
N CYS A 346 -13.29 -8.24 -17.35
CA CYS A 346 -14.37 -8.95 -16.68
C CYS A 346 -15.74 -8.34 -17.00
N TYR A 347 -16.74 -9.20 -17.21
CA TYR A 347 -18.12 -8.80 -17.52
C TYR A 347 -19.15 -9.47 -16.59
N TYR A 348 -20.30 -8.83 -16.45
CA TYR A 348 -21.26 -9.07 -15.38
C TYR A 348 -22.70 -9.14 -15.89
N ASN A 349 -23.49 -9.99 -15.26
CA ASN A 349 -24.94 -10.08 -15.43
C ASN A 349 -25.61 -9.59 -14.14
N ALA A 350 -26.27 -8.44 -14.22
CA ALA A 350 -26.54 -7.59 -13.06
C ALA A 350 -25.28 -7.46 -12.19
N LYS A 351 -25.33 -7.75 -10.88
CA LYS A 351 -24.16 -7.67 -9.98
C LYS A 351 -23.27 -8.93 -9.94
N LYS A 352 -23.51 -9.92 -10.80
CA LYS A 352 -22.87 -11.25 -10.76
C LYS A 352 -21.82 -11.38 -11.87
N LEU A 353 -20.56 -11.64 -11.51
CA LEU A 353 -19.52 -12.01 -12.48
C LEU A 353 -20.00 -13.18 -13.35
N GLU A 354 -19.92 -13.03 -14.67
CA GLU A 354 -20.40 -14.00 -15.65
C GLU A 354 -19.26 -14.59 -16.50
N GLY A 355 -18.20 -13.81 -16.74
CA GLY A 355 -16.99 -14.26 -17.41
C GLY A 355 -15.97 -13.13 -17.59
N CYS A 356 -14.99 -13.34 -18.46
CA CYS A 356 -14.05 -12.30 -18.88
C CYS A 356 -13.48 -12.57 -20.28
N TYR A 357 -13.09 -11.53 -20.99
CA TYR A 357 -12.20 -11.65 -22.15
C TYR A 357 -10.74 -11.63 -21.70
N VAL A 358 -9.91 -12.53 -22.24
CA VAL A 358 -8.47 -12.65 -21.92
C VAL A 358 -7.62 -12.17 -23.10
N ALA A 359 -6.59 -11.37 -22.85
CA ALA A 359 -5.70 -10.86 -23.88
C ALA A 359 -4.69 -11.92 -24.34
N GLU A 360 -4.63 -12.12 -25.66
CA GLU A 360 -3.64 -12.98 -26.30
C GLU A 360 -2.29 -12.26 -26.39
N GLN A 361 -1.19 -13.00 -26.53
CA GLN A 361 0.16 -12.45 -26.63
C GLN A 361 0.33 -11.45 -27.78
N SER A 362 -0.38 -11.64 -28.90
CA SER A 362 -0.41 -10.70 -30.03
C SER A 362 -1.08 -9.36 -29.71
N GLU A 363 -1.92 -9.30 -28.67
CA GLU A 363 -2.65 -8.11 -28.25
C GLU A 363 -1.95 -7.35 -27.11
N TRP A 364 -0.93 -7.93 -26.45
CA TRP A 364 -0.22 -7.30 -25.32
C TRP A 364 0.38 -5.93 -25.67
N HIS A 365 0.91 -5.76 -26.88
CA HIS A 365 1.45 -4.48 -27.33
C HIS A 365 0.36 -3.40 -27.43
N LYS A 366 -0.83 -3.75 -27.92
CA LYS A 366 -1.99 -2.85 -27.95
C LYS A 366 -2.47 -2.54 -26.54
N TRP A 367 -2.55 -3.55 -25.67
CA TRP A 367 -2.98 -3.44 -24.27
C TRP A 367 -2.18 -2.37 -23.50
N LEU A 368 -0.86 -2.32 -23.70
CA LEU A 368 0.02 -1.32 -23.08
C LEU A 368 -0.41 0.13 -23.37
N TYR A 369 -0.86 0.46 -24.58
CA TYR A 369 -1.38 1.78 -24.91
C TYR A 369 -2.85 1.92 -24.53
N ALA A 370 -3.65 0.88 -24.79
CA ALA A 370 -5.09 0.86 -24.55
C ALA A 370 -5.45 1.14 -23.09
N PHE A 371 -4.71 0.57 -22.13
CA PHE A 371 -5.03 0.65 -20.70
C PHE A 371 -3.89 1.21 -19.86
N LYS A 372 -3.23 2.24 -20.38
CA LYS A 372 -2.38 3.13 -19.59
C LYS A 372 -3.22 3.90 -18.55
N ALA A 373 -2.74 4.02 -17.32
CA ALA A 373 -3.42 4.62 -16.17
C ALA A 373 -3.41 6.17 -16.19
N ASP A 374 -3.73 6.76 -17.35
CA ASP A 374 -3.73 8.19 -17.58
C ASP A 374 -5.14 8.77 -17.76
N GLN A 375 -5.19 10.06 -18.13
CA GLN A 375 -6.43 10.81 -18.32
C GLN A 375 -7.38 10.17 -19.35
N SER A 376 -6.85 9.48 -20.37
CA SER A 376 -7.68 8.82 -21.39
C SER A 376 -8.43 7.61 -20.83
N LEU A 377 -7.85 6.92 -19.83
CA LEU A 377 -8.50 5.79 -19.17
C LEU A 377 -9.57 6.28 -18.21
N LEU A 378 -9.25 7.30 -17.39
CA LEU A 378 -10.23 7.96 -16.53
C LEU A 378 -11.43 8.49 -17.31
N GLN A 379 -11.20 9.18 -18.43
CA GLN A 379 -12.26 9.71 -19.31
C GLN A 379 -13.13 8.61 -19.96
N ARG A 380 -12.60 7.41 -20.20
CA ARG A 380 -13.40 6.26 -20.65
C ARG A 380 -14.21 5.66 -19.49
N PHE A 381 -13.64 5.56 -18.30
CA PHE A 381 -14.27 4.95 -17.13
C PHE A 381 -15.38 5.78 -16.46
N THR A 382 -15.53 7.06 -16.79
CA THR A 382 -16.74 7.83 -16.44
C THR A 382 -18.01 7.15 -16.98
N ASN A 383 -17.96 6.73 -18.25
CA ASN A 383 -19.08 6.18 -19.02
C ASN A 383 -19.21 4.64 -18.89
N VAL A 384 -18.24 3.96 -18.26
CA VAL A 384 -18.35 2.54 -17.93
C VAL A 384 -19.43 2.36 -16.86
N PRO A 385 -20.45 1.51 -17.05
CA PRO A 385 -21.46 1.24 -16.03
C PRO A 385 -20.85 0.41 -14.88
N PRO A 386 -21.40 0.48 -13.65
CA PRO A 386 -20.87 -0.23 -12.48
C PRO A 386 -20.72 -1.74 -12.61
N TYR A 387 -21.51 -2.37 -13.49
CA TYR A 387 -21.47 -3.80 -13.79
C TYR A 387 -21.71 -3.98 -15.30
N PRO A 388 -20.67 -3.89 -16.13
CA PRO A 388 -20.82 -3.89 -17.58
C PRO A 388 -21.14 -5.29 -18.12
N SER A 389 -22.08 -5.36 -19.08
CA SER A 389 -22.45 -6.60 -19.74
C SER A 389 -21.32 -7.12 -20.65
N LYS A 390 -21.48 -8.36 -21.12
CA LYS A 390 -20.56 -8.98 -22.07
C LYS A 390 -20.42 -8.17 -23.36
N GLU A 391 -21.54 -7.68 -23.88
CA GLU A 391 -21.63 -6.86 -25.09
C GLU A 391 -20.96 -5.51 -24.88
N TYR A 392 -21.17 -4.88 -23.72
CA TYR A 392 -20.49 -3.63 -23.38
C TYR A 392 -18.97 -3.80 -23.33
N ILE A 393 -18.47 -4.83 -22.63
CA ILE A 393 -17.02 -5.10 -22.56
C ILE A 393 -16.46 -5.50 -23.94
N LYS A 394 -17.22 -6.25 -24.74
CA LYS A 394 -16.84 -6.57 -26.12
C LYS A 394 -16.62 -5.29 -26.95
N GLN A 395 -17.56 -4.35 -26.89
CA GLN A 395 -17.42 -3.08 -27.61
C GLN A 395 -16.28 -2.22 -27.03
N PHE A 396 -16.19 -2.06 -25.71
CA PHE A 396 -15.12 -1.32 -25.02
C PHE A 396 -13.71 -1.81 -25.38
N ALA A 397 -13.53 -3.13 -25.57
CA ALA A 397 -12.27 -3.70 -26.03
C ALA A 397 -11.96 -3.34 -27.49
N ILE A 398 -12.96 -3.44 -28.37
CA ILE A 398 -12.85 -3.08 -29.80
C ILE A 398 -12.55 -1.59 -29.98
N ASP A 399 -13.26 -0.72 -29.25
CA ASP A 399 -13.04 0.74 -29.22
C ASP A 399 -11.64 1.08 -28.68
N SER A 400 -11.08 0.22 -27.84
CA SER A 400 -9.70 0.30 -27.34
C SER A 400 -8.67 -0.37 -28.27
N GLY A 401 -9.05 -0.74 -29.49
CA GLY A 401 -8.18 -1.30 -30.54
C GLY A 401 -7.89 -2.81 -30.44
N LEU A 402 -8.53 -3.53 -29.52
CA LEU A 402 -8.28 -4.94 -29.25
C LEU A 402 -9.14 -5.85 -30.12
N THR A 403 -8.54 -6.92 -30.62
CA THR A 403 -9.22 -7.95 -31.40
C THR A 403 -9.92 -8.93 -30.46
N ILE A 404 -11.24 -9.12 -30.58
CA ILE A 404 -11.96 -10.25 -29.97
C ILE A 404 -12.23 -11.30 -31.06
N ARG A 405 -12.04 -12.58 -30.72
CA ARG A 405 -12.34 -13.74 -31.56
C ARG A 405 -13.57 -14.47 -31.03
#